data_AF-A0A7Y8IY36-F1
#
_entry.id   AF-A0A7Y8IY36-F1
#
_cell.length_a   1.000
_cell.length_b   1.000
_cell.length_c   1.000
_cell.angle_alpha   90.00
_cell.angle_beta   90.00
_cell.angle_gamma   90.00
#
_symmetry.space_group_name_H-M   'P 1'
#
loop_
_entity.id
_entity.type
_entity.pdbx_description
1 polymer ?
#
loop_
_entity_poly.entity_id
_entity_poly.type
_entity_poly.pdbx_seq_one_letter_code
_entity_poly.pdbx_strand_id
1 'polypeptide(L)'
;MKKLPKRIKRGLKREAQAWDSSIAKAKPEEVRGLLDKAEFFIAHRPPRQPVSVRLDPFDLALLKRIARNKGLPFTQLMSMWLHEKIEQEKTRVGA
;
A
#
# COMPACT_ATOMS: atom_id res chain seq x y z
N MET A 1 15.72 0.92 -1.37
CA MET A 1 15.16 1.22 -2.71
C MET A 1 15.94 2.33 -3.40
N LYS A 2 16.40 2.14 -4.65
CA LYS A 2 17.04 3.22 -5.43
C LYS A 2 16.00 4.31 -5.73
N LYS A 3 16.30 5.57 -5.40
CA LYS A 3 15.38 6.70 -5.63
C LYS A 3 15.15 6.89 -7.14
N LEU A 4 13.89 7.10 -7.53
CA LEU A 4 13.52 7.41 -8.90
C LEU A 4 14.26 8.67 -9.41
N PRO A 5 14.86 8.64 -10.62
CA PRO A 5 15.49 9.79 -11.25
C PRO A 5 14.59 11.04 -11.29
N LYS A 6 15.18 12.22 -11.10
CA LYS A 6 14.44 13.51 -11.05
C LYS A 6 13.60 13.77 -12.31
N ARG A 7 14.03 13.27 -13.48
CA ARG A 7 13.29 13.41 -14.76
C ARG A 7 11.99 12.60 -14.72
N ILE A 8 12.05 11.36 -14.24
CA ILE A 8 10.88 10.47 -14.13
C ILE A 8 9.88 11.04 -13.13
N LYS A 9 10.33 11.51 -11.97
CA LYS A 9 9.45 12.17 -10.97
C LYS A 9 8.70 13.38 -11.55
N ARG A 10 9.38 14.20 -12.34
CA ARG A 10 8.76 15.37 -12.99
C ARG A 10 7.75 14.95 -14.07
N GLY A 11 8.04 13.89 -14.83
CA GLY A 11 7.10 13.30 -15.78
C GLY A 11 5.83 12.82 -15.09
N LEU A 12 5.97 11.95 -14.08
CA LEU A 12 4.85 11.41 -13.32
C LEU A 12 3.99 12.50 -12.66
N LYS A 13 4.60 13.58 -12.16
CA LYS A 13 3.87 14.70 -11.58
C LYS A 13 3.01 15.44 -12.62
N ARG A 14 3.52 15.65 -13.84
CA ARG A 14 2.78 16.29 -14.93
C ARG A 14 1.65 15.39 -15.42
N GLU A 15 1.91 14.10 -15.53
CA GLU A 15 0.91 13.11 -15.89
C GLU A 15 -0.23 13.08 -14.87
N ALA A 16 0.07 12.98 -13.57
CA ALA A 16 -0.94 13.03 -12.52
C ALA A 16 -1.82 14.29 -12.62
N GLN A 17 -1.21 15.47 -12.80
CA GLN A 17 -1.95 16.73 -12.97
C GLN A 17 -2.85 16.76 -14.21
N ALA A 18 -2.42 16.13 -15.30
CA ALA A 18 -3.21 16.01 -16.53
C ALA A 18 -4.42 15.09 -16.31
N TRP A 19 -4.23 13.98 -15.57
CA TRP A 19 -5.31 13.07 -15.21
C TRP A 19 -6.33 13.74 -14.29
N ASP A 20 -5.88 14.45 -13.24
CA ASP A 20 -6.76 15.18 -12.32
C ASP A 20 -7.63 16.21 -13.06
N SER A 21 -7.02 16.95 -13.99
CA SER A 21 -7.70 17.97 -14.80
C SER A 21 -8.71 17.36 -15.79
N SER A 22 -8.41 16.17 -16.31
CA SER A 22 -9.28 15.44 -17.24
C SER A 22 -10.49 14.86 -16.50
N ILE A 23 -10.26 14.20 -15.36
CA ILE A 23 -11.32 13.61 -14.53
C ILE A 23 -12.27 14.68 -14.01
N ALA A 24 -11.75 15.84 -13.57
CA ALA A 24 -12.57 16.93 -13.05
C ALA A 24 -13.55 17.52 -14.09
N LYS A 25 -13.28 17.33 -15.38
CA LYS A 25 -14.12 17.82 -16.50
C LYS A 25 -15.01 16.73 -17.10
N ALA A 26 -14.82 15.47 -16.72
CA ALA A 26 -15.53 14.35 -17.31
C ALA A 26 -17.01 14.35 -16.89
N LYS A 27 -17.90 14.15 -17.85
CA LYS A 27 -19.34 14.01 -17.56
C LYS A 27 -19.64 12.62 -17.00
N PRO A 28 -20.66 12.46 -16.13
CA PRO A 28 -21.04 11.15 -15.59
C PRO A 28 -21.32 10.08 -16.66
N GLU A 29 -21.85 10.49 -17.81
CA GLU A 29 -22.18 9.61 -18.94
C GLU A 29 -20.92 9.04 -19.63
N GLU A 30 -19.87 9.86 -19.78
CA GLU A 30 -18.60 9.46 -20.37
C GLU A 30 -17.85 8.48 -19.45
N VAL A 31 -17.89 8.73 -18.15
CA VAL A 31 -17.32 7.83 -17.14
C VAL A 31 -18.04 6.48 -17.16
N ARG A 32 -19.36 6.48 -17.29
CA ARG A 32 -20.15 5.23 -17.35
C ARG A 32 -19.79 4.39 -18.58
N GLY A 33 -19.67 5.02 -19.75
CA GLY A 33 -19.24 4.33 -20.97
C GLY A 33 -17.81 3.77 -20.91
N LEU A 34 -16.92 4.37 -20.10
CA LEU A 34 -15.58 3.83 -19.84
C LEU A 34 -15.63 2.64 -18.86
N LEU A 35 -16.47 2.71 -17.83
CA LEU A 35 -16.66 1.61 -16.87
C LEU A 35 -17.26 0.37 -17.55
N ASP A 36 -18.23 0.56 -18.45
CA ASP A 36 -18.86 -0.54 -19.20
C ASP A 36 -17.86 -1.24 -20.15
N LYS A 37 -16.80 -0.55 -20.57
CA LYS A 37 -15.72 -1.08 -21.43
C LYS A 37 -14.51 -1.57 -20.64
N ALA A 38 -14.46 -1.35 -19.33
CA ALA A 38 -13.31 -1.71 -18.52
C ALA A 38 -13.27 -3.23 -18.29
N GLU A 39 -12.14 -3.84 -18.57
CA GLU A 39 -11.90 -5.22 -18.18
C GLU A 39 -11.63 -5.31 -16.67
N PHE A 40 -12.19 -6.32 -16.02
CA PHE A 40 -11.91 -6.57 -14.61
C PHE A 40 -10.45 -6.96 -14.43
N PHE A 41 -9.70 -6.13 -13.69
CA PHE A 41 -8.36 -6.50 -13.26
C PHE A 41 -8.45 -7.52 -12.11
N ILE A 42 -8.34 -8.80 -12.45
CA ILE A 42 -8.27 -9.88 -11.47
C ILE A 42 -6.83 -10.01 -10.99
N ALA A 43 -6.51 -9.30 -9.91
CA ALA A 43 -5.23 -9.44 -9.24
C ALA A 43 -5.19 -10.77 -8.44
N HIS A 44 -4.62 -11.82 -9.02
CA HIS A 44 -4.33 -13.05 -8.30
C HIS A 44 -3.23 -12.79 -7.26
N ARG A 45 -3.63 -12.43 -6.04
CA ARG A 45 -2.71 -12.35 -4.92
C ARG A 45 -2.39 -13.78 -4.47
N PRO A 46 -1.10 -14.18 -4.37
CA PRO A 46 -0.77 -15.49 -3.86
C PRO A 46 -1.35 -15.66 -2.45
N PRO A 47 -1.88 -16.84 -2.11
CA PRO A 47 -2.40 -17.12 -0.78
C PRO A 47 -1.29 -16.87 0.24
N ARG A 48 -1.60 -16.12 1.29
CA ARG A 48 -0.64 -15.90 2.37
C ARG A 48 -0.52 -17.18 3.17
N GLN A 49 0.71 -17.62 3.42
CA GLN A 49 0.96 -18.72 4.34
C GLN A 49 0.63 -18.26 5.76
N PRO A 50 -0.28 -18.94 6.48
CA PRO A 50 -0.57 -18.60 7.87
C PRO A 50 0.64 -18.96 8.74
N VAL A 51 1.07 -18.02 9.58
CA VAL A 51 2.14 -18.22 10.55
C VAL A 51 1.58 -17.93 11.93
N SER A 52 1.77 -18.86 12.87
CA SER A 52 1.36 -18.70 14.27
C SER A 52 2.58 -18.34 15.11
N VAL A 53 2.48 -17.26 15.88
CA VAL A 53 3.54 -16.79 16.79
C VAL A 53 2.93 -16.67 18.18
N ARG A 54 3.63 -17.20 19.19
CA ARG A 54 3.26 -17.00 20.59
C ARG A 54 3.77 -15.63 21.03
N LEU A 55 2.87 -14.83 21.59
CA LEU A 55 3.16 -13.50 22.10
C LEU A 55 2.70 -13.41 23.55
N ASP A 56 3.35 -12.53 24.32
CA ASP A 56 2.87 -12.18 25.64
C ASP A 56 1.45 -11.57 25.53
N PRO A 57 0.47 -11.99 26.34
CA PRO A 57 -0.86 -11.41 26.35
C PRO A 57 -0.88 -9.88 26.54
N PHE A 58 0.04 -9.34 27.34
CA PHE A 58 0.19 -7.90 27.58
C PHE A 58 0.62 -7.17 26.30
N ASP A 59 1.64 -7.68 25.61
CA ASP A 59 2.12 -7.11 24.35
C ASP A 59 1.04 -7.17 23.27
N LEU A 60 0.28 -8.27 23.22
CA LEU A 60 -0.84 -8.41 22.30
C LEU A 60 -1.93 -7.37 22.57
N ALA A 61 -2.23 -7.08 23.84
CA ALA A 61 -3.19 -6.06 24.22
C ALA A 61 -2.71 -4.65 23.83
N LEU A 62 -1.44 -4.34 24.08
CA LEU A 62 -0.83 -3.07 23.71
C LEU A 62 -0.83 -2.87 22.19
N LEU A 63 -0.43 -3.90 21.44
CA LEU A 63 -0.45 -3.90 19.99
C LEU A 63 -1.85 -3.63 19.42
N LYS A 64 -2.88 -4.29 19.97
CA LYS A 64 -4.28 -4.06 19.56
C LYS A 64 -4.71 -2.60 19.80
N ARG A 65 -4.31 -2.01 20.92
CA ARG A 65 -4.58 -0.60 21.24
C ARG A 65 -3.91 0.33 20.23
N ILE A 66 -2.63 0.09 19.92
CA ILE A 66 -1.88 0.89 18.93
C ILE A 66 -2.54 0.77 17.54
N ALA A 67 -2.92 -0.44 17.14
CA ALA A 67 -3.55 -0.70 15.85
C ALA A 67 -4.90 0.02 15.72
N ARG A 68 -5.72 -0.01 16.77
CA ARG A 68 -6.99 0.72 16.83
C ARG A 68 -6.80 2.23 16.66
N ASN A 69 -5.82 2.82 17.35
CA ASN A 69 -5.52 4.25 17.21
C ASN A 69 -5.06 4.63 15.79
N LYS A 70 -4.51 3.68 15.04
CA LYS A 70 -4.08 3.86 13.64
C LYS A 70 -5.17 3.52 12.62
N GLY A 71 -6.34 3.04 13.05
CA GLY A 71 -7.41 2.61 12.15
C GLY A 71 -7.07 1.35 11.35
N LEU A 72 -6.19 0.48 11.85
CA LEU A 72 -5.72 -0.72 11.16
C LEU A 72 -5.97 -2.00 11.97
N PRO A 73 -6.20 -3.16 11.33
CA PRO A 73 -6.15 -4.45 12.01
C PRO A 73 -4.77 -4.72 12.62
N PHE A 74 -4.73 -5.32 13.81
CA PHE A 74 -3.46 -5.59 14.51
C PHE A 74 -2.53 -6.54 13.72
N THR A 75 -3.09 -7.50 13.00
CA THR A 75 -2.34 -8.42 12.11
C THR A 75 -1.68 -7.69 10.95
N GLN A 76 -2.37 -6.68 10.38
CA GLN A 76 -1.84 -5.84 9.32
C GLN A 76 -0.69 -4.96 9.85
N LEU A 77 -0.87 -4.35 11.03
CA LEU A 77 0.18 -3.56 11.68
C LEU A 77 1.43 -4.40 11.93
N MET A 78 1.30 -5.61 12.49
CA MET A 78 2.43 -6.52 12.67
C MET A 78 3.12 -6.87 11.35
N SER A 79 2.34 -7.17 10.31
CA SER A 79 2.90 -7.50 8.99
C SER A 79 3.74 -6.35 8.43
N MET A 80 3.28 -5.11 8.63
CA MET A 80 3.99 -3.90 8.19
C MET A 80 5.28 -3.69 8.99
N TRP A 81 5.22 -3.77 10.32
CA TRP A 81 6.39 -3.62 11.19
C TRP A 81 7.43 -4.72 10.96
N LEU A 82 7.00 -5.96 10.73
CA LEU A 82 7.91 -7.04 10.38
C LEU A 82 8.65 -6.72 9.07
N HIS A 83 7.93 -6.28 8.04
CA HIS A 83 8.53 -5.89 6.78
C HIS A 83 9.52 -4.72 6.93
N GLU A 84 9.12 -3.69 7.67
CA GLU A 84 9.96 -2.54 7.97
C GLU A 84 11.26 -2.96 8.68
N LYS A 85 11.14 -3.81 9.70
CA LYS A 85 12.29 -4.31 10.45
C LYS A 85 13.23 -5.13 9.57
N ILE A 86 12.69 -6.02 8.72
CA ILE A 86 13.48 -6.78 7.75
C ILE A 86 14.27 -5.86 6.81
N GLU A 87 13.64 -4.80 6.29
CA GLU A 87 14.32 -3.86 5.40
C GLU A 87 15.40 -3.04 6.12
N GLN A 88 15.18 -2.68 7.39
CA GLN A 88 16.19 -2.05 8.23
C GLN A 88 17.41 -2.97 8.44
N GLU A 89 17.18 -4.25 8.75
CA GLU A 89 18.27 -5.22 8.95
C GLU A 89 19.05 -5.48 7.66
N LYS A 90 18.38 -5.62 6.51
CA LYS A 90 19.06 -5.72 5.20
C LYS A 90 20.00 -4.55 4.93
N THR A 91 19.58 -3.35 5.32
CA THR A 91 20.37 -2.13 5.11
C THR A 91 21.56 -2.06 6.06
N ARG A 92 21.42 -2.58 7.30
CA ARG A 92 22.52 -2.66 8.28
C ARG A 92 23.58 -3.70 7.95
N VAL A 93 23.19 -4.84 7.38
CA VAL A 93 24.13 -5.92 7.00
C VAL A 93 24.89 -5.61 5.70
N GLY A 94 24.44 -4.62 4.93
CA GLY A 94 25.07 -4.17 3.69
C GLY A 94 25.93 -2.90 3.80
N ALA A 95 26.38 -2.54 5.00
CA ALA A 95 27.27 -1.40 5.27
C ALA A 95 28.59 -1.85 5.89
#